data_AF-A0A1G0FCR3-F1
#
_entry.id   AF-A0A1G0FCR3-F1
#
_cell.length_a   1.000
_cell.length_b   1.000
_cell.length_c   1.000
_cell.angle_alpha   90.00
_cell.angle_beta   90.00
_cell.angle_gamma   90.00
#
_symmetry.space_group_name_H-M   'P 1'
#
loop_
_entity.id
_entity.type
_entity.pdbx_description
1 polymer ?
#
loop_
_entity_poly.entity_id
_entity_poly.type
_entity_poly.pdbx_seq_one_letter_code
_entity_poly.pdbx_strand_id
1 'polypeptide(L)'
;MRLSAKFFGGIALKQINALAEQGNVTAQSEIGTMYALGQGVPQDYAQAAYWRRKAAEQGDADAQSNLAHMLTDLDSKNTSPISDTNLGKQQL
;
A
#
# COMPACT_ATOMS: atom_id res chain seq x y z
N MET A 1 -18.13 -6.81 -21.23
CA MET A 1 -18.94 -6.05 -20.27
C MET A 1 -18.06 -5.71 -19.07
N ARG A 2 -17.56 -4.48 -18.93
CA ARG A 2 -16.75 -4.05 -17.78
C ARG A 2 -17.71 -3.52 -16.72
N LEU A 3 -18.05 -4.34 -15.72
CA LEU A 3 -18.83 -3.88 -14.58
C LEU A 3 -18.01 -2.82 -13.84
N SER A 4 -18.44 -1.56 -13.95
CA SER A 4 -17.74 -0.42 -13.37
C SER A 4 -17.97 -0.38 -11.86
N ALA A 5 -16.92 -0.73 -11.11
CA ALA A 5 -16.38 -0.25 -9.82
C ALA A 5 -17.26 0.45 -8.74
N LYS A 6 -18.51 0.83 -8.99
CA LYS A 6 -19.34 1.63 -8.08
C LYS A 6 -20.49 0.86 -7.41
N PHE A 7 -20.77 -0.38 -7.82
CA PHE A 7 -21.86 -1.19 -7.23
C PHE A 7 -21.38 -2.31 -6.28
N PHE A 8 -20.06 -2.48 -6.14
CA PHE A 8 -19.44 -3.58 -5.39
C PHE A 8 -18.90 -3.20 -4.00
N GLY A 9 -18.94 -1.93 -3.60
CA GLY A 9 -18.14 -1.42 -2.47
C GLY A 9 -18.32 -2.15 -1.13
N GLY A 10 -19.53 -2.59 -0.79
CA GLY A 10 -19.78 -3.26 0.50
C GLY A 10 -19.59 -4.79 0.49
N ILE A 11 -20.05 -5.46 -0.57
CA ILE A 11 -19.99 -6.93 -0.67
C ILE A 11 -18.59 -7.38 -1.12
N ALA A 12 -17.97 -6.67 -2.06
CA ALA A 12 -16.64 -7.02 -2.54
C ALA A 12 -15.59 -6.82 -1.44
N LEU A 13 -15.67 -5.77 -0.63
CA LEU A 13 -14.74 -5.60 0.50
C LEU A 13 -14.78 -6.79 1.46
N LYS A 14 -15.99 -7.28 1.80
CA LYS A 14 -16.14 -8.42 2.69
C LYS A 14 -15.58 -9.71 2.10
N GLN A 15 -15.79 -9.94 0.80
CA GLN A 15 -15.25 -11.11 0.10
C GLN A 15 -13.73 -11.03 -0.05
N ILE A 16 -13.20 -9.87 -0.44
CA ILE A 16 -11.76 -9.64 -0.57
C ILE A 16 -11.08 -9.79 0.78
N ASN A 17 -11.66 -9.28 1.88
CA ASN A 17 -11.09 -9.46 3.22
C ASN A 17 -11.03 -10.95 3.60
N ALA A 18 -12.09 -11.71 3.37
CA ALA A 18 -12.10 -13.15 3.65
C ALA A 18 -11.04 -13.91 2.82
N LEU A 19 -10.87 -13.57 1.54
CA LEU A 19 -9.85 -14.16 0.68
C LEU A 19 -8.43 -13.75 1.11
N ALA A 20 -8.25 -12.49 1.50
CA ALA A 20 -6.97 -11.97 1.98
C ALA A 20 -6.54 -12.65 3.29
N GLU A 21 -7.50 -12.91 4.20
CA GLU A 21 -7.30 -13.69 5.43
C GLU A 21 -6.96 -15.15 5.15
N GLN A 22 -7.51 -15.74 4.08
CA GLN A 22 -7.16 -17.10 3.62
C GLN A 22 -5.77 -17.18 2.96
N GLY A 23 -5.04 -16.07 2.88
CA GLY A 23 -3.72 -16.05 2.25
C GLY A 23 -3.76 -15.89 0.74
N ASN A 24 -4.89 -15.52 0.14
CA ASN A 24 -4.91 -15.25 -1.30
C ASN A 24 -4.13 -13.97 -1.60
N VAL A 25 -2.98 -14.13 -2.26
CA VAL A 25 -2.06 -13.07 -2.66
C VAL A 25 -2.77 -11.94 -3.42
N THR A 26 -3.58 -12.28 -4.43
CA THR A 26 -4.31 -11.30 -5.23
C THR A 26 -5.26 -10.47 -4.38
N ALA A 27 -5.98 -11.10 -3.47
CA ALA A 27 -6.90 -10.42 -2.56
C ALA A 27 -6.15 -9.51 -1.55
N GLN A 28 -4.98 -9.93 -1.07
CA GLN A 28 -4.12 -9.10 -0.21
C GLN A 28 -3.61 -7.85 -0.94
N SER A 29 -3.21 -7.98 -2.21
CA SER A 29 -2.82 -6.85 -3.06
C SER A 29 -4.00 -5.91 -3.36
N GLU A 30 -5.19 -6.47 -3.58
CA GLU A 30 -6.41 -5.71 -3.88
C GLU A 30 -6.90 -4.93 -2.66
N ILE A 31 -6.99 -5.54 -1.48
CA ILE A 31 -7.38 -4.83 -0.25
C ILE A 31 -6.36 -3.77 0.15
N GLY A 32 -5.05 -4.05 -0.06
CA GLY A 32 -4.01 -3.05 0.17
C GLY A 32 -4.18 -1.82 -0.73
N THR A 33 -4.60 -2.03 -1.98
CA THR A 33 -4.90 -0.95 -2.92
C THR A 33 -6.18 -0.20 -2.56
N MET A 34 -7.21 -0.91 -2.09
CA MET A 34 -8.45 -0.28 -1.60
C MET A 34 -8.17 0.67 -0.43
N TYR A 35 -7.37 0.24 0.55
CA TYR A 35 -6.95 1.10 1.66
C TYR A 35 -6.03 2.25 1.22
N ALA A 36 -5.12 2.02 0.26
CA ALA A 36 -4.23 3.09 -0.24
C ALA A 36 -4.99 4.19 -1.00
N LEU A 37 -6.07 3.82 -1.71
CA LEU A 37 -6.87 4.72 -2.54
C LEU A 37 -8.18 5.19 -1.89
N GLY A 38 -8.53 4.65 -0.71
CA GLY A 38 -9.82 4.94 -0.07
C GLY A 38 -11.03 4.43 -0.87
N GLN A 39 -10.89 3.32 -1.59
CA GLN A 39 -11.96 2.77 -2.43
C GLN A 39 -12.87 1.86 -1.61
N GLY A 40 -14.06 2.34 -1.23
CA GLY A 40 -15.02 1.57 -0.44
C GLY A 40 -14.64 1.39 1.04
N VAL A 41 -13.46 1.85 1.43
CA VAL A 41 -12.95 1.97 2.81
C VAL A 41 -12.35 3.36 3.02
N PRO A 42 -12.28 3.86 4.26
CA PRO A 42 -11.43 5.01 4.57
C PRO A 42 -9.99 4.76 4.13
N GLN A 43 -9.35 5.79 3.58
CA GLN A 43 -7.95 5.70 3.20
C GLN A 43 -7.09 5.46 4.45
N ASP A 44 -6.28 4.40 4.43
CA ASP A 44 -5.40 4.03 5.53
C ASP A 44 -4.12 3.40 4.97
N TYR A 45 -3.05 4.18 4.95
CA TYR A 45 -1.75 3.71 4.48
C TYR A 45 -1.17 2.61 5.37
N ALA A 46 -1.42 2.60 6.68
CA ALA A 46 -0.90 1.56 7.57
C ALA A 46 -1.53 0.19 7.25
N GLN A 47 -2.85 0.16 7.05
CA GLN A 47 -3.53 -1.05 6.58
C GLN A 47 -3.08 -1.46 5.18
N ALA A 48 -2.89 -0.50 4.27
CA ALA A 48 -2.38 -0.78 2.93
C ALA A 48 -1.00 -1.48 2.96
N ALA A 49 -0.06 -0.97 3.77
CA ALA A 49 1.25 -1.59 3.95
C ALA A 49 1.17 -2.97 4.58
N TYR A 50 0.28 -3.17 5.55
CA TYR A 50 0.10 -4.47 6.21
C TYR A 50 -0.28 -5.55 5.20
N TRP A 51 -1.29 -5.30 4.36
CA TRP A 51 -1.75 -6.27 3.37
C TRP A 51 -0.78 -6.47 2.22
N ARG A 52 -0.14 -5.39 1.74
CA ARG A 52 0.93 -5.49 0.73
C ARG A 52 2.14 -6.25 1.25
N ARG A 53 2.50 -6.12 2.53
CA ARG A 53 3.58 -6.90 3.14
C ARG A 53 3.26 -8.39 3.13
N LYS A 54 2.05 -8.79 3.51
CA LYS A 54 1.64 -10.21 3.46
C LYS A 54 1.72 -10.78 2.04
N ALA A 55 1.27 -10.03 1.04
CA ALA A 55 1.39 -10.46 -0.36
C ALA A 55 2.87 -10.55 -0.80
N ALA A 56 3.69 -9.57 -0.42
CA ALA A 56 5.12 -9.54 -0.70
C ALA A 56 5.89 -10.72 -0.05
N GLU A 57 5.52 -11.10 1.18
CA GLU A 57 6.06 -12.26 1.90
C GLU A 57 5.75 -13.59 1.19
N GLN A 58 4.67 -13.63 0.40
CA GLN A 58 4.31 -14.78 -0.43
C GLN A 58 4.91 -14.73 -1.84
N GLY A 59 5.76 -13.74 -2.13
CA GLY A 59 6.46 -13.61 -3.41
C GLY A 59 5.71 -12.80 -4.48
N ASP A 60 4.69 -12.02 -4.11
CA ASP A 60 4.02 -11.12 -5.04
C ASP A 60 4.92 -9.95 -5.42
N ALA A 61 5.39 -9.94 -6.67
CA ALA A 61 6.25 -8.89 -7.22
C ALA A 61 5.53 -7.53 -7.32
N ASP A 62 4.21 -7.53 -7.57
CA ASP A 62 3.41 -6.30 -7.61
C ASP A 62 3.25 -5.73 -6.21
N ALA A 63 3.04 -6.58 -5.20
CA ALA A 63 2.97 -6.15 -3.81
C ALA A 63 4.30 -5.61 -3.29
N GLN A 64 5.42 -6.23 -3.67
CA GLN A 64 6.77 -5.75 -3.35
C GLN A 64 7.03 -4.37 -3.94
N SER A 65 6.72 -4.19 -5.23
CA SER A 65 6.89 -2.92 -5.93
C SER A 65 6.00 -1.83 -5.32
N ASN A 66 4.74 -2.16 -5.04
CA ASN A 66 3.78 -1.26 -4.44
C ASN A 66 4.10 -0.90 -2.97
N LEU A 67 4.73 -1.80 -2.22
CA LEU A 67 5.22 -1.52 -0.86
C LEU A 67 6.42 -0.58 -0.90
N ALA A 68 7.36 -0.80 -1.82
CA ALA A 68 8.50 0.09 -2.02
C ALA A 68 8.05 1.52 -2.36
N HIS A 69 7.12 1.67 -3.32
CA HIS A 69 6.55 2.97 -3.66
C HIS A 69 5.84 3.64 -2.47
N MET A 70 5.13 2.87 -1.64
CA MET A 70 4.43 3.44 -0.49
C MET A 70 5.41 3.93 0.58
N LEU A 71 6.50 3.20 0.83
CA LEU A 71 7.55 3.62 1.76
C LEU A 71 8.26 4.89 1.28
N THR A 72 8.59 4.97 -0.02
CA THR A 72 9.21 6.18 -0.59
C THR A 72 8.27 7.38 -0.61
N ASP A 73 6.96 7.16 -0.77
CA ASP A 73 5.95 8.24 -0.72
C ASP A 73 5.71 8.75 0.71
N LEU A 74 5.83 7.89 1.73
CA LEU A 74 5.77 8.32 3.13
C LEU A 74 6.97 9.21 3.48
N ASP A 75 8.15 8.92 2.94
CA ASP A 75 9.34 9.77 3.11
C ASP A 75 9.21 11.11 2.35
N SER A 76 8.62 11.12 1.16
CA SER A 76 8.45 12.36 0.37
C SER A 76 7.38 13.31 0.92
N LYS A 77 6.31 12.79 1.53
CA LYS A 77 5.25 13.61 2.14
C LYS A 77 5.59 14.15 3.53
N ASN A 78 6.61 13.58 4.19
CA ASN A 78 7.07 14.02 5.51
C ASN A 78 8.41 14.79 5.46
N THR A 79 9.00 14.97 4.28
CA THR A 79 10.17 15.82 4.07
C THR A 79 9.77 17.08 3.31
N SER A 80 9.36 18.10 4.07
CA SER A 80 9.74 19.46 3.65
C SER A 80 11.26 19.46 3.46
N PRO A 81 11.82 20.05 2.39
CA PRO A 81 13.26 20.08 2.18
C PRO A 81 13.90 21.01 3.22
N ILE A 82 14.17 20.48 4.40
CA ILE A 82 14.98 21.11 5.45
C ILE A 82 15.83 20.03 6.12
N SER A 83 16.93 19.69 5.46
CA SER A 83 18.23 19.37 6.07
C SER A 83 19.27 19.43 4.93
N ASP A 84 19.85 20.58 4.65
CA ASP A 84 21.07 21.04 5.32
C ASP A 84 21.69 20.02 6.30
N THR A 85 22.11 18.87 5.77
CA THR A 85 23.21 18.11 6.38
C THR A 85 24.48 18.37 5.57
N ASN A 86 25.02 19.54 5.85
CA ASN A 86 26.42 19.75 6.24
C ASN A 86 27.16 18.42 6.51
N LEU A 87 27.63 17.75 5.46
CA LEU A 87 28.57 16.64 5.58
C LEU A 87 29.96 17.26 5.76
N GLY A 88 30.49 17.17 6.97
CA GLY A 88 31.78 17.70 7.38
C GLY A 88 32.90 17.36 6.41
N LYS A 89 33.23 18.32 5.55
CA LYS A 89 34.55 18.47 4.94
C LYS A 89 35.11 19.85 5.30
N GLN A 90 35.40 20.04 6.58
CA GLN A 90 36.48 20.91 7.02
C GLN A 90 37.43 20.11 7.92
N GLN A 91 38.73 20.20 7.59
CA GLN A 91 39.92 19.68 8.29
C GLN A 91 40.09 18.14 8.22
N LEU A 92 41.10 17.57 7.55
CA LEU A 92 42.51 17.94 7.33
C LEU A 92 42.95 17.68 5.88
#